data_AF-A0A412FCU3-F1
#
_entry.id   AF-A0A412FCU3-F1
#
_cell.length_a   1.000
_cell.length_b   1.000
_cell.length_c   1.000
_cell.angle_alpha   90.00
_cell.angle_beta   90.00
_cell.angle_gamma   90.00
#
_symmetry.space_group_name_H-M   'P 1'
#
loop_
_entity.id
_entity.type
_entity.pdbx_description
1 polymer ?
#
loop_
_entity_poly.entity_id
_entity_poly.type
_entity_poly.pdbx_seq_one_letter_code
_entity_poly.pdbx_strand_id
1 'polypeptide(L)'
;MTEQERIDIAYLDTGVYENPWRENLFETLPEDRKTAEVCRFAIKKSAFNIEFVPEAMKTPELCLAAAGHRGETLKFVPDRLKTPKMCRAAVDSNSYALYYVPEGLKTPELCMTAVKRNGLVLEAVPGELRTPQICRAALKAVDSADYKILPYIPYPDICLEGLKKFGMSFVDKFEIFASIAPEVMTGELALHGVGMDASCLSLVPVELRTEAVCLRAVSGDGILLHEVPEELRTERVCEAAVSSNYLALEYVPKHLKTDRLCGMALERDPLAIRFFNPEQLTPEVCNRALARTDDLRVLRYIPFEEIHLKVLGFYCTNYDKTFDFL
;
A
#
# COMPACT_ATOMS: atom_id res chain seq x y z
N MET A 1 -15.76 -43.57 -33.78
CA MET A 1 -15.26 -43.97 -32.46
C MET A 1 -14.82 -45.42 -32.52
N THR A 2 -13.55 -45.70 -32.26
CA THR A 2 -12.94 -47.04 -32.24
C THR A 2 -13.26 -47.79 -30.93
N GLU A 3 -12.97 -49.09 -30.88
CA GLU A 3 -13.14 -49.86 -29.63
C GLU A 3 -12.21 -49.38 -28.52
N GLN A 4 -10.96 -49.06 -28.87
CA GLN A 4 -10.00 -48.53 -27.91
C GLN A 4 -10.46 -47.18 -27.34
N GLU A 5 -11.01 -46.29 -28.17
CA GLU A 5 -11.58 -45.02 -27.70
C GLU A 5 -12.73 -45.23 -26.71
N ARG A 6 -13.57 -46.25 -26.91
CA ARG A 6 -14.64 -46.60 -25.95
C ARG A 6 -14.07 -47.04 -24.60
N ILE A 7 -13.03 -47.87 -24.61
CA ILE A 7 -12.34 -48.34 -23.40
C ILE A 7 -11.71 -47.17 -22.67
N ASP A 8 -11.01 -46.29 -23.40
CA ASP A 8 -10.33 -45.12 -22.84
C ASP A 8 -11.32 -44.13 -22.24
N ILE A 9 -12.41 -43.84 -22.95
CA ILE A 9 -13.48 -42.98 -22.45
C ILE A 9 -14.13 -43.58 -21.20
N ALA A 10 -14.43 -44.89 -21.20
CA ALA A 10 -15.00 -45.55 -20.02
C ALA A 10 -14.04 -45.50 -18.83
N TYR A 11 -12.74 -45.70 -19.06
CA TYR A 11 -11.71 -45.54 -18.02
C TYR A 11 -11.72 -44.12 -17.41
N LEU A 12 -11.75 -43.09 -18.25
CA LEU A 12 -11.84 -41.69 -17.80
C LEU A 12 -13.17 -41.38 -17.10
N ASP A 13 -14.26 -42.07 -17.45
CA ASP A 13 -15.58 -41.89 -16.84
C ASP A 13 -15.67 -42.46 -15.42
N THR A 14 -14.90 -43.50 -15.11
CA THR A 14 -14.84 -44.11 -13.75
C THR A 14 -14.11 -43.26 -12.71
N GLY A 15 -13.36 -42.24 -13.14
CA GLY A 15 -12.66 -41.33 -12.25
C GLY A 15 -13.61 -40.36 -11.55
N VAL A 16 -13.99 -40.67 -10.31
CA VAL A 16 -14.67 -39.71 -9.42
C VAL A 16 -13.67 -38.62 -9.04
N TYR A 17 -13.76 -37.45 -9.68
CA TYR A 17 -12.93 -36.27 -9.42
C TYR A 17 -13.39 -35.47 -8.18
N GLU A 18 -13.72 -36.16 -7.09
CA GLU A 18 -13.97 -35.54 -5.77
C GLU A 18 -12.79 -35.73 -4.79
N ASN A 19 -11.71 -36.41 -5.20
CA ASN A 19 -10.54 -36.63 -4.36
C ASN A 19 -9.28 -35.95 -4.94
N PRO A 20 -8.75 -34.89 -4.30
CA PRO A 20 -7.52 -34.21 -4.70
C PRO A 20 -6.25 -35.08 -4.71
N TRP A 21 -6.31 -36.28 -4.10
CA TRP A 21 -5.20 -37.21 -3.97
C TRP A 21 -5.21 -38.35 -5.00
N ARG A 22 -6.16 -38.35 -5.95
CA ARG A 22 -6.18 -39.32 -7.06
C ARG A 22 -5.45 -38.74 -8.29
N GLU A 23 -4.56 -39.53 -8.86
CA GLU A 23 -3.89 -39.24 -10.13
C GLU A 23 -4.91 -38.87 -11.22
N ASN A 24 -4.58 -37.89 -12.05
CA ASN A 24 -5.41 -37.52 -13.19
C ASN A 24 -5.40 -38.67 -14.21
N LEU A 25 -6.53 -39.36 -14.39
CA LEU A 25 -6.61 -40.54 -15.26
C LEU A 25 -6.30 -40.24 -16.73
N PHE A 26 -6.44 -38.97 -17.16
CA PHE A 26 -6.09 -38.57 -18.51
C PHE A 26 -4.59 -38.30 -18.67
N GLU A 27 -3.92 -37.86 -17.61
CA GLU A 27 -2.47 -37.68 -17.59
C GLU A 27 -1.74 -39.01 -17.76
N THR A 28 -2.21 -40.07 -17.10
CA THR A 28 -1.59 -41.42 -17.14
C THR A 28 -1.82 -42.18 -18.44
N LEU A 29 -2.70 -41.67 -19.32
CA LEU A 29 -2.99 -42.32 -20.58
C LEU A 29 -1.80 -42.16 -21.55
N PRO A 30 -1.34 -43.24 -22.21
CA PRO A 30 -0.30 -43.15 -23.25
C PRO A 30 -0.65 -42.15 -24.36
N GLU A 31 0.34 -41.44 -24.89
CA GLU A 31 0.16 -40.37 -25.89
C GLU A 31 -0.56 -40.85 -27.16
N ASP A 32 -0.28 -42.07 -27.62
CA ASP A 32 -0.92 -42.70 -28.79
C ASP A 32 -2.41 -43.00 -28.60
N ARG A 33 -2.86 -43.08 -27.33
CA ARG A 33 -4.27 -43.28 -26.94
C ARG A 33 -5.02 -41.97 -26.72
N LYS A 34 -4.33 -40.82 -26.68
CA LYS A 34 -4.96 -39.49 -26.57
C LYS A 34 -5.50 -39.02 -27.93
N THR A 35 -6.42 -39.78 -28.50
CA THR A 35 -7.06 -39.43 -29.78
C THR A 35 -7.95 -38.19 -29.65
N ALA A 36 -8.42 -37.66 -30.78
CA ALA A 36 -9.26 -36.47 -30.80
C ALA A 36 -10.57 -36.65 -30.00
N GLU A 37 -11.18 -37.85 -30.05
CA GLU A 37 -12.41 -38.14 -29.30
C GLU A 37 -12.13 -38.27 -27.80
N VAL A 38 -11.05 -38.96 -27.42
CA VAL A 38 -10.66 -39.11 -26.01
C VAL A 38 -10.32 -37.76 -25.40
N CYS A 39 -9.57 -36.91 -26.13
CA CYS A 39 -9.28 -35.53 -25.71
C CYS A 39 -10.56 -34.71 -25.52
N ARG A 40 -11.51 -34.78 -26.47
CA ARG A 40 -12.81 -34.08 -26.34
C ARG A 40 -13.57 -34.52 -25.09
N PHE A 41 -13.62 -35.82 -24.83
CA PHE A 41 -14.27 -36.35 -23.64
C PHE A 41 -13.56 -35.89 -22.36
N ALA A 42 -12.23 -35.95 -22.32
CA ALA A 42 -11.42 -35.52 -21.20
C ALA A 42 -11.64 -34.04 -20.85
N ILE A 43 -11.67 -33.15 -21.85
CA ILE A 43 -11.97 -31.71 -21.64
C ILE A 43 -13.38 -31.50 -21.11
N LYS A 44 -14.37 -32.25 -21.62
CA LYS A 44 -15.76 -32.17 -21.14
C LYS A 44 -15.86 -32.55 -19.66
N LYS A 45 -15.04 -33.48 -19.19
CA LYS A 45 -14.96 -33.88 -17.78
C LYS A 45 -14.26 -32.83 -16.92
N SER A 46 -13.11 -32.33 -17.37
CA SER A 46 -12.38 -31.25 -16.71
C SER A 46 -11.62 -30.43 -17.74
N ALA A 47 -11.87 -29.13 -17.78
CA ALA A 47 -11.18 -28.23 -18.72
C ALA A 47 -9.66 -28.19 -18.48
N PHE A 48 -9.20 -28.47 -17.25
CA PHE A 48 -7.77 -28.55 -16.90
C PHE A 48 -7.04 -29.70 -17.61
N ASN A 49 -7.76 -30.69 -18.14
CA ASN A 49 -7.14 -31.76 -18.93
C ASN A 49 -6.44 -31.27 -20.20
N ILE A 50 -6.67 -30.02 -20.63
CA ILE A 50 -5.96 -29.40 -21.76
C ILE A 50 -4.44 -29.33 -21.53
N GLU A 51 -4.01 -29.33 -20.28
CA GLU A 51 -2.59 -29.40 -19.89
C GLU A 51 -1.93 -30.68 -20.41
N PHE A 52 -2.66 -31.80 -20.37
CA PHE A 52 -2.15 -33.13 -20.73
C PHE A 52 -2.50 -33.56 -22.17
N VAL A 53 -3.17 -32.69 -22.94
CA VAL A 53 -3.45 -32.95 -24.35
C VAL A 53 -2.16 -32.81 -25.16
N PRO A 54 -1.81 -33.79 -26.03
CA PRO A 54 -0.62 -33.69 -26.88
C PRO A 54 -0.67 -32.43 -27.73
N GLU A 55 0.46 -31.76 -27.95
CA GLU A 55 0.53 -30.52 -28.74
C GLU A 55 -0.07 -30.67 -30.15
N ALA A 56 0.13 -31.82 -30.79
CA ALA A 56 -0.43 -32.12 -32.11
C ALA A 56 -1.98 -32.24 -32.11
N MET A 57 -2.58 -32.46 -30.94
CA MET A 57 -4.02 -32.66 -30.76
C MET A 57 -4.74 -31.40 -30.24
N LYS A 58 -3.99 -30.35 -29.87
CA LYS A 58 -4.57 -29.06 -29.48
C LYS A 58 -5.09 -28.32 -30.72
N THR A 59 -6.40 -28.44 -30.97
CA THR A 59 -7.07 -27.65 -32.01
C THR A 59 -7.68 -26.37 -31.42
N PRO A 60 -7.90 -25.32 -32.22
CA PRO A 60 -8.58 -24.11 -31.77
C PRO A 60 -9.94 -24.37 -31.12
N GLU A 61 -10.69 -25.35 -31.61
CA GLU A 61 -12.01 -25.74 -31.08
C GLU A 61 -11.89 -26.39 -29.70
N LEU A 62 -10.92 -27.28 -29.51
CA LEU A 62 -10.67 -27.95 -28.23
C LEU A 62 -10.19 -26.95 -27.18
N CYS A 63 -9.25 -26.08 -27.57
CA CYS A 63 -8.74 -25.01 -26.71
C CYS A 63 -9.85 -24.00 -26.36
N LEU A 64 -10.73 -23.66 -27.30
CA LEU A 64 -11.89 -22.80 -27.06
C LEU A 64 -12.87 -23.45 -26.07
N ALA A 65 -13.13 -24.75 -26.20
CA ALA A 65 -14.00 -25.47 -25.28
C ALA A 65 -13.44 -25.48 -23.84
N ALA A 66 -12.14 -25.71 -23.68
CA ALA A 66 -11.47 -25.65 -22.38
C ALA A 66 -11.51 -24.23 -21.80
N ALA A 67 -11.05 -23.23 -22.56
CA ALA A 67 -10.96 -21.85 -22.13
C ALA A 67 -12.32 -21.22 -21.82
N GLY A 68 -13.36 -21.56 -22.59
CA GLY A 68 -14.73 -21.09 -22.33
C GLY A 68 -15.34 -21.67 -21.05
N HIS A 69 -14.93 -22.87 -20.63
CA HIS A 69 -15.41 -23.49 -19.40
C HIS A 69 -14.61 -23.01 -18.17
N ARG A 70 -13.29 -22.92 -18.29
CA ARG A 70 -12.37 -22.44 -17.24
C ARG A 70 -11.35 -21.49 -17.86
N GLY A 71 -11.54 -20.18 -17.69
CA GLY A 71 -10.67 -19.17 -18.27
C GLY A 71 -9.18 -19.32 -17.94
N GLU A 72 -8.84 -19.86 -16.76
CA GLU A 72 -7.43 -20.05 -16.35
C GLU A 72 -6.69 -21.07 -17.21
N THR A 73 -7.41 -21.94 -17.93
CA THR A 73 -6.82 -22.96 -18.79
C THR A 73 -6.14 -22.38 -20.03
N LEU A 74 -6.39 -21.09 -20.35
CA LEU A 74 -5.71 -20.38 -21.43
C LEU A 74 -4.19 -20.38 -21.25
N LYS A 75 -3.67 -20.55 -20.02
CA LYS A 75 -2.24 -20.69 -19.72
C LYS A 75 -1.58 -21.92 -20.35
N PHE A 76 -2.36 -22.96 -20.64
CA PHE A 76 -1.89 -24.23 -21.25
C PHE A 76 -2.07 -24.27 -22.76
N VAL A 77 -2.68 -23.24 -23.34
CA VAL A 77 -2.86 -23.10 -24.79
C VAL A 77 -1.63 -22.41 -25.37
N PRO A 78 -0.95 -22.99 -26.37
CA PRO A 78 0.13 -22.31 -27.10
C PRO A 78 -0.33 -21.00 -27.71
N ASP A 79 0.49 -19.94 -27.64
CA ASP A 79 0.11 -18.60 -28.13
C ASP A 79 -0.31 -18.59 -29.60
N ARG A 80 0.32 -19.41 -30.45
CA ARG A 80 -0.03 -19.56 -31.88
C ARG A 80 -1.47 -20.05 -32.13
N LEU A 81 -2.10 -20.68 -31.13
CA LEU A 81 -3.48 -21.20 -31.21
C LEU A 81 -4.50 -20.27 -30.56
N LYS A 82 -4.05 -19.24 -29.83
CA LYS A 82 -4.96 -18.29 -29.17
C LYS A 82 -5.59 -17.39 -30.22
N THR A 83 -6.91 -17.35 -30.23
CA THR A 83 -7.70 -16.50 -31.12
C THR A 83 -8.45 -15.43 -30.33
N PRO A 84 -8.83 -14.29 -30.95
CA PRO A 84 -9.63 -13.28 -30.26
C PRO A 84 -10.92 -13.84 -29.62
N LYS A 85 -11.58 -14.78 -30.29
CA LYS A 85 -12.79 -15.46 -29.79
C LYS A 85 -12.50 -16.29 -28.54
N MET A 86 -11.38 -17.01 -28.53
CA MET A 86 -10.94 -17.82 -27.38
C MET A 86 -10.56 -16.95 -26.19
N CYS A 87 -9.78 -15.88 -26.41
CA CYS A 87 -9.40 -14.95 -25.34
C CYS A 87 -10.63 -14.28 -24.73
N ARG A 88 -11.61 -13.89 -25.54
CA ARG A 88 -12.90 -13.36 -25.06
C ARG A 88 -13.64 -14.38 -24.20
N ALA A 89 -13.84 -15.60 -24.71
CA ALA A 89 -14.52 -16.65 -23.95
C ALA A 89 -13.82 -16.96 -22.62
N ALA A 90 -12.48 -16.95 -22.60
CA ALA A 90 -11.70 -17.15 -21.40
C ALA A 90 -11.91 -16.03 -20.37
N VAL A 91 -11.84 -14.77 -20.80
CA VAL A 91 -12.05 -13.59 -19.94
C VAL A 91 -13.49 -13.50 -19.41
N ASP A 92 -14.47 -13.87 -20.25
CA ASP A 92 -15.87 -13.93 -19.85
C ASP A 92 -16.11 -15.00 -18.77
N SER A 93 -15.39 -16.13 -18.85
CA SER A 93 -15.39 -17.20 -17.85
C SER A 93 -14.69 -16.78 -16.55
N ASN A 94 -13.44 -16.31 -16.66
CA ASN A 94 -12.66 -15.77 -15.55
C ASN A 94 -11.82 -14.58 -16.03
N SER A 95 -12.00 -13.40 -15.41
CA SER A 95 -11.28 -12.18 -15.79
C SER A 95 -9.76 -12.30 -15.62
N TYR A 96 -9.26 -13.14 -14.70
CA TYR A 96 -7.83 -13.43 -14.56
C TYR A 96 -7.24 -14.14 -15.79
N ALA A 97 -8.05 -14.66 -16.71
CA ALA A 97 -7.57 -15.17 -17.98
C ALA A 97 -6.82 -14.11 -18.80
N LEU A 98 -7.05 -12.81 -18.54
CA LEU A 98 -6.35 -11.72 -19.22
C LEU A 98 -4.81 -11.81 -19.07
N TYR A 99 -4.31 -12.34 -17.97
CA TYR A 99 -2.87 -12.59 -17.76
C TYR A 99 -2.26 -13.55 -18.79
N TYR A 100 -3.08 -14.42 -19.37
CA TYR A 100 -2.65 -15.42 -20.35
C TYR A 100 -3.01 -15.04 -21.79
N VAL A 101 -3.57 -13.85 -22.01
CA VAL A 101 -3.84 -13.32 -23.35
C VAL A 101 -2.55 -12.70 -23.90
N PRO A 102 -2.10 -13.09 -25.11
CA PRO A 102 -0.96 -12.45 -25.77
C PRO A 102 -1.18 -10.95 -25.94
N GLU A 103 -0.13 -10.14 -25.80
CA GLU A 103 -0.22 -8.68 -25.86
C GLU A 103 -0.94 -8.17 -27.12
N GLY A 104 -0.63 -8.72 -28.30
CA GLY A 104 -1.28 -8.36 -29.56
C GLY A 104 -2.78 -8.70 -29.66
N LEU A 105 -3.32 -9.49 -28.72
CA LEU A 105 -4.73 -9.86 -28.64
C LEU A 105 -5.47 -9.14 -27.50
N LYS A 106 -4.79 -8.33 -26.68
CA LYS A 106 -5.42 -7.49 -25.66
C LYS A 106 -5.99 -6.24 -26.35
N THR A 107 -7.29 -6.23 -26.59
CA THR A 107 -7.98 -5.05 -27.12
C THR A 107 -8.56 -4.18 -25.99
N PRO A 108 -8.80 -2.88 -26.21
CA PRO A 108 -9.46 -2.02 -25.23
C PRO A 108 -10.78 -2.62 -24.70
N GLU A 109 -11.57 -3.24 -25.58
CA GLU A 109 -12.86 -3.85 -25.23
C GLU A 109 -12.67 -5.08 -24.34
N LEU A 110 -11.67 -5.92 -24.63
CA LEU A 110 -11.37 -7.10 -23.83
C LEU A 110 -10.89 -6.70 -22.43
N CYS A 111 -9.97 -5.73 -22.35
CA CYS A 111 -9.49 -5.16 -21.10
C CYS A 111 -10.64 -4.54 -20.28
N MET A 112 -11.51 -3.76 -20.93
CA MET A 112 -12.69 -3.17 -20.30
C MET A 112 -13.63 -4.24 -19.71
N THR A 113 -13.90 -5.31 -20.44
CA THR A 113 -14.71 -6.44 -19.93
C THR A 113 -14.07 -7.09 -18.71
N ALA A 114 -12.75 -7.32 -18.75
CA ALA A 114 -12.02 -7.94 -17.65
C ALA A 114 -12.08 -7.09 -16.37
N VAL A 115 -11.73 -5.79 -16.46
CA VAL A 115 -11.67 -4.91 -15.28
C VAL A 115 -13.03 -4.63 -14.66
N LYS A 116 -14.11 -4.64 -15.46
CA LYS A 116 -15.48 -4.49 -14.95
C LYS A 116 -15.93 -5.67 -14.10
N ARG A 117 -15.39 -6.87 -14.35
CA ARG A 117 -15.69 -8.07 -13.56
C ARG A 117 -14.83 -8.16 -12.31
N ASN A 118 -13.56 -7.77 -12.41
CA ASN A 118 -12.64 -7.68 -11.28
C ASN A 118 -11.61 -6.58 -11.55
N GLY A 119 -11.68 -5.48 -10.79
CA GLY A 119 -10.81 -4.34 -11.00
C GLY A 119 -9.33 -4.63 -10.72
N LEU A 120 -8.99 -5.64 -9.91
CA LEU A 120 -7.60 -6.05 -9.64
C LEU A 120 -6.89 -6.57 -10.89
N VAL A 121 -7.63 -6.94 -11.94
CA VAL A 121 -7.06 -7.36 -13.23
C VAL A 121 -6.45 -6.19 -14.02
N LEU A 122 -6.56 -4.94 -13.55
CA LEU A 122 -5.90 -3.79 -14.16
C LEU A 122 -4.37 -3.98 -14.30
N GLU A 123 -3.75 -4.72 -13.39
CA GLU A 123 -2.34 -5.11 -13.48
C GLU A 123 -1.98 -5.80 -14.82
N ALA A 124 -2.86 -6.67 -15.32
CA ALA A 124 -2.68 -7.39 -16.58
C ALA A 124 -2.96 -6.54 -17.83
N VAL A 125 -3.51 -5.33 -17.67
CA VAL A 125 -3.78 -4.40 -18.78
C VAL A 125 -2.46 -3.69 -19.18
N PRO A 126 -2.09 -3.70 -20.47
CA PRO A 126 -0.89 -3.01 -20.95
C PRO A 126 -0.96 -1.52 -20.69
N GLY A 127 0.17 -0.88 -20.36
CA GLY A 127 0.23 0.54 -20.02
C GLY A 127 -0.48 1.45 -21.03
N GLU A 128 -0.25 1.23 -22.32
CA GLU A 128 -0.87 1.97 -23.44
C GLU A 128 -2.41 1.85 -23.49
N LEU A 129 -2.98 0.80 -22.88
CA LEU A 129 -4.42 0.56 -22.81
C LEU A 129 -5.04 0.98 -21.47
N ARG A 130 -4.24 1.42 -20.49
CA ARG A 130 -4.75 1.92 -19.21
C ARG A 130 -5.28 3.35 -19.39
N THR A 131 -6.35 3.50 -20.15
CA THR A 131 -7.02 4.78 -20.34
C THR A 131 -7.73 5.23 -19.06
N PRO A 132 -8.05 6.52 -18.88
CA PRO A 132 -8.79 7.00 -17.70
C PRO A 132 -10.12 6.26 -17.51
N GLN A 133 -10.78 5.88 -18.60
CA GLN A 133 -12.04 5.14 -18.57
C GLN A 133 -11.85 3.72 -18.02
N ILE A 134 -10.80 3.01 -18.44
CA ILE A 134 -10.48 1.68 -17.94
C ILE A 134 -10.06 1.74 -16.47
N CYS A 135 -9.19 2.68 -16.10
CA CYS A 135 -8.76 2.87 -14.71
C CYS A 135 -9.94 3.19 -13.76
N ARG A 136 -10.85 4.09 -14.15
CA ARG A 136 -12.06 4.37 -13.35
C ARG A 136 -13.00 3.17 -13.27
N ALA A 137 -13.18 2.44 -14.36
CA ALA A 137 -14.00 1.22 -14.35
C ALA A 137 -13.43 0.17 -13.39
N ALA A 138 -12.11 -0.02 -13.41
CA ALA A 138 -11.40 -0.91 -12.51
C ALA A 138 -11.53 -0.45 -11.05
N LEU A 139 -11.30 0.84 -10.76
CA LEU A 139 -11.44 1.41 -9.43
C LEU A 139 -12.87 1.28 -8.88
N LYS A 140 -13.89 1.39 -9.74
CA LYS A 140 -15.29 1.19 -9.35
C LYS A 140 -15.58 -0.28 -9.01
N ALA A 141 -14.93 -1.22 -9.68
CA ALA A 141 -15.17 -2.66 -9.55
C ALA A 141 -14.46 -3.32 -8.36
N VAL A 142 -13.46 -2.67 -7.75
CA VAL A 142 -12.80 -3.18 -6.54
C VAL A 142 -13.55 -2.81 -5.25
N ASP A 143 -13.36 -3.58 -4.19
CA ASP A 143 -13.90 -3.26 -2.87
C ASP A 143 -13.06 -2.19 -2.15
N SER A 144 -13.56 -1.67 -1.01
CA SER A 144 -12.91 -0.59 -0.27
C SER A 144 -11.59 -0.99 0.42
N ALA A 145 -11.25 -2.28 0.47
CA ALA A 145 -9.99 -2.77 1.02
C ALA A 145 -8.92 -3.05 -0.05
N ASP A 146 -9.27 -3.00 -1.33
CA ASP A 146 -8.43 -3.43 -2.45
C ASP A 146 -7.59 -2.28 -3.04
N TYR A 147 -6.83 -1.59 -2.18
CA TYR A 147 -5.99 -0.46 -2.57
C TYR A 147 -4.84 -0.84 -3.52
N LYS A 148 -4.52 -2.14 -3.64
CA LYS A 148 -3.47 -2.69 -4.52
C LYS A 148 -3.66 -2.42 -6.01
N ILE A 149 -4.79 -1.82 -6.39
CA ILE A 149 -5.01 -1.30 -7.74
C ILE A 149 -4.24 0.01 -8.04
N LEU A 150 -3.97 0.82 -7.02
CA LEU A 150 -3.37 2.17 -7.16
C LEU A 150 -2.02 2.20 -7.90
N PRO A 151 -1.08 1.25 -7.69
CA PRO A 151 0.18 1.22 -8.42
C PRO A 151 0.03 1.16 -9.95
N TYR A 152 -1.13 0.67 -10.43
CA TYR A 152 -1.40 0.50 -11.85
C TYR A 152 -2.16 1.67 -12.47
N ILE A 153 -2.49 2.71 -11.71
CA ILE A 153 -3.25 3.87 -12.19
C ILE A 153 -2.28 5.04 -12.46
N PRO A 154 -2.04 5.43 -13.73
CA PRO A 154 -1.09 6.48 -14.08
C PRO A 154 -1.71 7.90 -14.05
N TYR A 155 -2.83 8.08 -13.34
CA TYR A 155 -3.62 9.32 -13.38
C TYR A 155 -3.84 9.88 -11.97
N PRO A 156 -3.34 11.10 -11.68
CA PRO A 156 -3.41 11.66 -10.33
C PRO A 156 -4.84 11.87 -9.81
N ASP A 157 -5.75 12.31 -10.68
CA ASP A 157 -7.16 12.53 -10.35
C ASP A 157 -7.86 11.23 -9.95
N ILE A 158 -7.57 10.13 -10.66
CA ILE A 158 -8.11 8.80 -10.35
C ILE A 158 -7.46 8.21 -9.09
N CYS A 159 -6.15 8.41 -8.89
CA CYS A 159 -5.50 8.05 -7.63
C CYS A 159 -6.15 8.77 -6.45
N LEU A 160 -6.52 10.05 -6.59
CA LEU A 160 -7.22 10.81 -5.56
C LEU A 160 -8.64 10.27 -5.31
N GLU A 161 -9.39 9.91 -6.35
CA GLU A 161 -10.66 9.18 -6.20
C GLU A 161 -10.45 7.88 -5.40
N GLY A 162 -9.36 7.16 -5.66
CA GLY A 162 -8.97 5.96 -4.95
C GLY A 162 -8.63 6.19 -3.48
N LEU A 163 -7.79 7.18 -3.16
CA LEU A 163 -7.48 7.54 -1.78
C LEU A 163 -8.74 7.86 -0.96
N LYS A 164 -9.68 8.60 -1.55
CA LYS A 164 -10.98 8.90 -0.92
C LYS A 164 -11.81 7.64 -0.68
N LYS A 165 -11.79 6.70 -1.64
CA LYS A 165 -12.51 5.42 -1.54
C LYS A 165 -11.91 4.52 -0.45
N PHE A 166 -10.59 4.37 -0.42
CA PHE A 166 -9.88 3.43 0.46
C PHE A 166 -9.60 4.02 1.86
N GLY A 167 -9.53 5.35 1.98
CA GLY A 167 -9.27 6.03 3.25
C GLY A 167 -10.38 5.87 4.30
N MET A 168 -11.53 5.31 3.92
CA MET A 168 -12.63 4.93 4.82
C MET A 168 -12.53 3.48 5.33
N SER A 169 -11.54 2.72 4.88
CA SER A 169 -11.32 1.33 5.30
C SER A 169 -10.49 1.24 6.58
N PHE A 170 -10.41 0.03 7.16
CA PHE A 170 -9.55 -0.27 8.31
C PHE A 170 -8.08 -0.49 7.96
N VAL A 171 -7.72 -0.37 6.67
CA VAL A 171 -6.36 -0.51 6.20
C VAL A 171 -5.52 0.67 6.65
N ASP A 172 -4.25 0.41 6.92
CA ASP A 172 -3.27 1.43 7.22
C ASP A 172 -3.20 2.49 6.11
N LYS A 173 -3.40 3.76 6.49
CA LYS A 173 -3.49 4.88 5.54
C LYS A 173 -2.14 5.21 4.91
N PHE A 174 -1.05 4.96 5.65
CA PHE A 174 0.30 5.11 5.14
C PHE A 174 0.56 4.07 4.05
N GLU A 175 0.18 2.80 4.25
CA GLU A 175 0.29 1.75 3.21
C GLU A 175 -0.52 2.09 1.95
N ILE A 176 -1.75 2.60 2.10
CA ILE A 176 -2.57 3.01 0.96
C ILE A 176 -1.84 4.10 0.17
N PHE A 177 -1.33 5.14 0.83
CA PHE A 177 -0.64 6.23 0.15
C PHE A 177 0.69 5.79 -0.47
N ALA A 178 1.45 4.92 0.21
CA ALA A 178 2.70 4.34 -0.28
C ALA A 178 2.56 3.52 -1.57
N SER A 179 1.35 3.04 -1.87
CA SER A 179 1.09 2.31 -3.12
C SER A 179 1.03 3.21 -4.36
N ILE A 180 0.96 4.53 -4.21
CA ILE A 180 0.96 5.46 -5.34
C ILE A 180 2.40 5.69 -5.80
N ALA A 181 2.64 5.47 -7.09
CA ALA A 181 3.94 5.72 -7.72
C ALA A 181 4.34 7.20 -7.59
N PRO A 182 5.58 7.52 -7.16
CA PRO A 182 6.04 8.91 -7.00
C PRO A 182 5.89 9.76 -8.27
N GLU A 183 6.01 9.14 -9.45
CA GLU A 183 5.91 9.81 -10.75
C GLU A 183 4.49 10.33 -11.05
N VAL A 184 3.47 9.75 -10.41
CA VAL A 184 2.06 10.17 -10.52
C VAL A 184 1.71 11.22 -9.47
N MET A 185 2.57 11.43 -8.47
CA MET A 185 2.25 12.29 -7.35
C MET A 185 2.14 13.77 -7.77
N THR A 186 1.12 14.44 -7.25
CA THR A 186 0.89 15.87 -7.42
C THR A 186 0.81 16.54 -6.05
N GLY A 187 0.89 17.88 -6.01
CA GLY A 187 0.70 18.62 -4.76
C GLY A 187 -0.65 18.35 -4.09
N GLU A 188 -1.71 18.13 -4.88
CA GLU A 188 -3.04 17.77 -4.36
C GLU A 188 -3.04 16.38 -3.72
N LEU A 189 -2.43 15.38 -4.38
CA LEU A 189 -2.27 14.05 -3.83
C LEU A 189 -1.44 14.06 -2.54
N ALA A 190 -0.31 14.77 -2.54
CA ALA A 190 0.54 14.93 -1.36
C ALA A 190 -0.23 15.54 -0.19
N LEU A 191 -0.98 16.63 -0.45
CA LEU A 191 -1.79 17.29 0.58
C LEU A 191 -2.89 16.37 1.12
N HIS A 192 -3.53 15.58 0.25
CA HIS A 192 -4.55 14.62 0.67
C HIS A 192 -3.95 13.48 1.50
N GLY A 193 -2.87 12.85 1.02
CA GLY A 193 -2.18 11.73 1.68
C GLY A 193 -1.66 12.09 3.07
N VAL A 194 -0.95 13.22 3.19
CA VAL A 194 -0.52 13.79 4.49
C VAL A 194 -1.73 14.09 5.39
N GLY A 195 -2.87 14.42 4.80
CA GLY A 195 -4.11 14.61 5.53
C GLY A 195 -4.76 13.35 6.08
N MET A 196 -4.46 12.19 5.47
CA MET A 196 -4.91 10.89 5.94
C MET A 196 -4.04 10.41 7.09
N ASP A 197 -2.72 10.55 6.93
CA ASP A 197 -1.68 10.22 7.89
C ASP A 197 -0.50 11.19 7.71
N ALA A 198 -0.11 11.87 8.79
CA ALA A 198 0.96 12.86 8.75
C ALA A 198 2.30 12.26 8.29
N SER A 199 2.56 10.99 8.65
CA SER A 199 3.79 10.25 8.36
C SER A 199 4.03 10.07 6.86
N CYS A 200 2.97 10.21 6.04
CA CYS A 200 3.07 10.20 4.58
C CYS A 200 3.99 11.30 4.03
N LEU A 201 4.33 12.34 4.81
CA LEU A 201 5.30 13.37 4.38
C LEU A 201 6.63 12.75 3.92
N SER A 202 7.07 11.68 4.58
CA SER A 202 8.29 10.95 4.26
C SER A 202 8.28 10.38 2.83
N LEU A 203 7.10 10.04 2.31
CA LEU A 203 6.87 9.50 0.98
C LEU A 203 6.70 10.58 -0.10
N VAL A 204 6.48 11.84 0.29
CA VAL A 204 6.28 12.95 -0.64
C VAL A 204 7.64 13.40 -1.21
N PRO A 205 7.81 13.42 -2.55
CA PRO A 205 9.00 13.98 -3.19
C PRO A 205 9.28 15.41 -2.72
N VAL A 206 10.54 15.77 -2.54
CA VAL A 206 10.95 17.05 -1.96
C VAL A 206 10.38 18.24 -2.75
N GLU A 207 10.26 18.10 -4.06
CA GLU A 207 9.71 19.10 -4.98
C GLU A 207 8.22 19.38 -4.74
N LEU A 208 7.50 18.43 -4.15
CA LEU A 208 6.07 18.53 -3.83
C LEU A 208 5.79 18.91 -2.37
N ARG A 209 6.82 19.01 -1.53
CA ARG A 209 6.73 19.45 -0.13
C ARG A 209 6.54 20.97 -0.07
N THR A 210 5.40 21.46 -0.55
CA THR A 210 5.02 22.86 -0.42
C THR A 210 4.76 23.24 1.05
N GLU A 211 4.78 24.54 1.37
CA GLU A 211 4.46 25.01 2.72
C GLU A 211 3.10 24.48 3.21
N ALA A 212 2.10 24.37 2.33
CA ALA A 212 0.78 23.83 2.68
C ALA A 212 0.83 22.35 3.06
N VAL A 213 1.62 21.54 2.33
CA VAL A 213 1.80 20.11 2.63
C VAL A 213 2.57 19.93 3.94
N CYS A 214 3.68 20.66 4.13
CA CYS A 214 4.46 20.62 5.35
C CYS A 214 3.66 21.10 6.57
N LEU A 215 2.93 22.21 6.45
CA LEU A 215 2.08 22.74 7.52
C LEU A 215 1.04 21.71 7.93
N ARG A 216 0.42 21.02 6.96
CA ARG A 216 -0.56 19.96 7.24
C ARG A 216 0.06 18.77 7.97
N ALA A 217 1.26 18.35 7.56
CA ALA A 217 1.98 17.25 8.20
C ALA A 217 2.33 17.57 9.66
N VAL A 218 3.00 18.69 9.91
CA VAL A 218 3.44 19.05 11.26
C VAL A 218 2.28 19.40 12.19
N SER A 219 1.14 19.80 11.62
CA SER A 219 -0.10 19.99 12.40
C SER A 219 -0.65 18.63 12.88
N GLY A 220 -0.51 17.58 12.08
CA GLY A 220 -0.90 16.21 12.44
C GLY A 220 0.06 15.53 13.41
N ASP A 221 1.37 15.65 13.16
CA ASP A 221 2.43 15.24 14.09
C ASP A 221 3.61 16.21 14.01
N GLY A 222 3.78 17.01 15.05
CA GLY A 222 4.82 18.04 15.12
C GLY A 222 6.25 17.51 14.98
N ILE A 223 6.52 16.25 15.32
CA ILE A 223 7.88 15.71 15.23
C ILE A 223 8.40 15.70 13.79
N LEU A 224 7.50 15.64 12.80
CA LEU A 224 7.82 15.64 11.37
C LEU A 224 8.47 16.94 10.88
N LEU A 225 8.60 17.97 11.74
CA LEU A 225 9.37 19.17 11.41
C LEU A 225 10.81 18.84 10.97
N HIS A 226 11.39 17.73 11.44
CA HIS A 226 12.70 17.26 10.99
C HIS A 226 12.76 16.88 9.50
N GLU A 227 11.63 16.46 8.91
CA GLU A 227 11.53 16.14 7.48
C GLU A 227 11.19 17.36 6.60
N VAL A 228 10.78 18.47 7.22
CA VAL A 228 10.48 19.71 6.49
C VAL A 228 11.78 20.35 6.01
N PRO A 229 11.90 20.71 4.71
CA PRO A 229 13.03 21.47 4.19
C PRO A 229 13.31 22.72 5.01
N GLU A 230 14.57 23.05 5.27
CA GLU A 230 14.93 24.14 6.17
C GLU A 230 14.35 25.49 5.72
N GLU A 231 14.26 25.70 4.41
CA GLU A 231 13.71 26.91 3.80
C GLU A 231 12.21 27.10 4.07
N LEU A 232 11.51 26.00 4.39
CA LEU A 232 10.07 25.97 4.67
C LEU A 232 9.74 25.89 6.15
N ARG A 233 10.74 25.88 7.04
CA ARG A 233 10.57 26.00 8.50
C ARG A 233 10.30 27.45 8.88
N THR A 234 9.22 28.01 8.33
CA THR A 234 8.76 29.37 8.64
C THR A 234 8.24 29.43 10.08
N GLU A 235 8.11 30.64 10.64
CA GLU A 235 7.50 30.85 11.96
C GLU A 235 6.17 30.12 12.10
N ARG A 236 5.31 30.23 11.08
CA ARG A 236 3.99 29.56 11.04
C ARG A 236 4.09 28.04 11.12
N VAL A 237 5.01 27.44 10.36
CA VAL A 237 5.20 25.97 10.34
C VAL A 237 5.79 25.49 11.67
N CYS A 238 6.77 26.21 12.22
CA CYS A 238 7.37 25.89 13.52
C CYS A 238 6.38 26.03 14.68
N GLU A 239 5.57 27.09 14.70
CA GLU A 239 4.51 27.28 15.69
C GLU A 239 3.49 26.13 15.65
N ALA A 240 3.04 25.73 14.45
CA ALA A 240 2.13 24.60 14.28
C ALA A 240 2.74 23.29 14.77
N ALA A 241 4.02 23.04 14.45
CA ALA A 241 4.73 21.84 14.86
C ALA A 241 4.84 21.74 16.40
N VAL A 242 5.33 22.78 17.06
CA VAL A 242 5.49 22.81 18.53
C VAL A 242 4.13 22.74 19.24
N SER A 243 3.09 23.33 18.65
CA SER A 243 1.73 23.25 19.17
C SER A 243 1.17 21.83 19.15
N SER A 244 1.51 21.06 18.12
CA SER A 244 1.13 19.66 17.96
C SER A 244 1.96 18.74 18.87
N ASN A 245 3.29 18.91 18.86
CA ASN A 245 4.23 18.13 19.64
C ASN A 245 5.39 19.01 20.13
N TYR A 246 5.53 19.20 21.45
CA TYR A 246 6.55 20.08 22.02
C TYR A 246 7.98 19.65 21.67
N LEU A 247 8.21 18.36 21.39
CA LEU A 247 9.50 17.82 20.97
C LEU A 247 9.97 18.38 19.63
N ALA A 248 9.04 18.90 18.81
CA ALA A 248 9.37 19.59 17.57
C ALA A 248 10.29 20.80 17.78
N LEU A 249 10.33 21.38 18.99
CA LEU A 249 11.21 22.49 19.34
C LEU A 249 12.69 22.17 19.08
N GLU A 250 13.09 20.89 19.11
CA GLU A 250 14.43 20.44 18.74
C GLU A 250 14.82 20.87 17.31
N TYR A 251 13.89 20.75 16.37
CA TYR A 251 14.11 20.96 14.93
C TYR A 251 13.84 22.39 14.45
N VAL A 252 13.35 23.26 15.35
CA VAL A 252 13.12 24.68 15.05
C VAL A 252 14.47 25.39 14.85
N PRO A 253 14.65 26.17 13.77
CA PRO A 253 15.85 26.97 13.57
C PRO A 253 16.14 27.87 14.77
N LYS A 254 17.41 27.96 15.20
CA LYS A 254 17.80 28.70 16.42
C LYS A 254 17.24 30.12 16.50
N HIS A 255 17.22 30.83 15.38
CA HIS A 255 16.73 32.21 15.27
C HIS A 255 15.19 32.33 15.37
N LEU A 256 14.44 31.24 15.22
CA LEU A 256 12.98 31.18 15.34
C LEU A 256 12.51 30.60 16.68
N LYS A 257 13.43 30.21 17.57
CA LYS A 257 13.10 29.81 18.95
C LYS A 257 12.77 31.04 19.80
N THR A 258 11.62 31.66 19.54
CA THR A 258 11.16 32.82 20.30
C THR A 258 10.78 32.42 21.72
N ASP A 259 10.82 33.37 22.66
CA ASP A 259 10.41 33.13 24.05
C ASP A 259 8.95 32.64 24.15
N ARG A 260 8.11 33.09 23.22
CA ARG A 260 6.73 32.61 23.08
C ARG A 260 6.70 31.12 22.74
N LEU A 261 7.43 30.70 21.71
CA LEU A 261 7.45 29.31 21.25
C LEU A 261 8.04 28.37 22.32
N CYS A 262 9.15 28.79 22.93
CA CYS A 262 9.77 28.11 24.06
C CYS A 262 8.82 28.01 25.26
N GLY A 263 8.10 29.10 25.58
CA GLY A 263 7.06 29.12 26.61
C GLY A 263 5.95 28.11 26.35
N MET A 264 5.42 28.06 25.11
CA MET A 264 4.41 27.09 24.71
C MET A 264 4.89 25.64 24.89
N ALA A 265 6.13 25.33 24.52
CA ALA A 265 6.70 23.99 24.70
C ALA A 265 6.85 23.63 26.19
N LEU A 266 7.35 24.57 27.00
CA LEU A 266 7.54 24.40 28.44
C LEU A 266 6.21 24.19 29.19
N GLU A 267 5.14 24.84 28.72
CA GLU A 267 3.81 24.66 29.30
C GLU A 267 3.27 23.24 29.11
N ARG A 268 3.64 22.59 28.00
CA ARG A 268 3.28 21.20 27.68
C ARG A 268 4.12 20.19 28.46
N ASP A 269 5.44 20.39 28.49
CA ASP A 269 6.37 19.52 29.22
C ASP A 269 7.60 20.32 29.69
N PRO A 270 7.90 20.36 30.99
CA PRO A 270 9.09 21.06 31.52
C PRO A 270 10.42 20.57 30.96
N LEU A 271 10.53 19.32 30.48
CA LEU A 271 11.73 18.80 29.82
C LEU A 271 12.03 19.49 28.50
N ALA A 272 11.09 20.26 27.92
CA ALA A 272 11.32 21.08 26.75
C ALA A 272 12.46 22.09 26.94
N ILE A 273 12.79 22.45 28.19
CA ILE A 273 13.90 23.35 28.53
C ILE A 273 15.24 22.91 27.92
N ARG A 274 15.43 21.60 27.68
CA ARG A 274 16.63 21.05 27.04
C ARG A 274 16.88 21.57 25.62
N PHE A 275 15.85 22.11 24.97
CA PHE A 275 15.90 22.60 23.59
C PHE A 275 16.02 24.12 23.48
N PHE A 276 16.05 24.84 24.60
CA PHE A 276 16.11 26.30 24.61
C PHE A 276 17.49 26.77 24.15
N ASN A 277 17.55 27.97 23.57
CA ASN A 277 18.84 28.60 23.36
C ASN A 277 19.43 29.02 24.72
N PRO A 278 20.76 29.04 24.89
CA PRO A 278 21.39 29.41 26.17
C PRO A 278 20.93 30.75 26.72
N GLU A 279 20.66 31.73 25.84
CA GLU A 279 20.23 33.07 26.21
C GLU A 279 18.82 33.11 26.84
N GLN A 280 18.02 32.06 26.63
CA GLN A 280 16.63 31.97 27.11
C GLN A 280 16.53 31.25 28.46
N LEU A 281 17.62 30.65 28.94
CA LEU A 281 17.69 29.99 30.23
C LEU A 281 17.92 31.04 31.33
N THR A 282 16.84 31.71 31.75
CA THR A 282 16.89 32.62 32.90
C THR A 282 16.52 31.90 34.20
N PRO A 283 16.92 32.40 35.39
CA PRO A 283 16.50 31.82 36.66
C PRO A 283 14.98 31.70 36.78
N GLU A 284 14.22 32.66 36.24
CA GLU A 284 12.75 32.64 36.24
C GLU A 284 12.21 31.48 35.40
N VAL A 285 12.76 31.28 34.20
CA VAL A 285 12.36 30.18 33.31
C VAL A 285 12.70 28.83 33.94
N CYS A 286 13.90 28.68 34.51
CA CYS A 286 14.34 27.45 35.17
C CYS A 286 13.49 27.12 36.41
N ASN A 287 13.20 28.10 37.26
CA ASN A 287 12.31 27.91 38.41
C ASN A 287 10.88 27.58 37.97
N ARG A 288 10.39 28.20 36.89
CA ARG A 288 9.08 27.89 36.31
C ARG A 288 9.00 26.47 35.78
N ALA A 289 10.07 25.93 35.19
CA ALA A 289 10.14 24.54 34.74
C ALA A 289 10.05 23.57 35.93
N LEU A 290 10.87 23.80 36.96
CA LEU A 290 10.89 22.97 38.18
C LEU A 290 9.58 23.01 38.95
N ALA A 291 8.89 24.15 38.99
CA ALA A 291 7.60 24.27 39.66
C ALA A 291 6.49 23.42 39.01
N ARG A 292 6.72 22.89 37.81
CA ARG A 292 5.72 22.15 37.02
C ARG A 292 5.97 20.65 36.93
N THR A 293 7.06 20.14 37.52
CA THR A 293 7.35 18.71 37.49
C THR A 293 8.15 18.26 38.70
N ASP A 294 7.88 17.05 39.15
CA ASP A 294 8.74 16.31 40.10
C ASP A 294 9.87 15.56 39.38
N ASP A 295 9.91 15.61 38.05
CA ASP A 295 10.97 15.00 37.25
C ASP A 295 12.26 15.82 37.31
N LEU A 296 13.16 15.36 38.18
CA LEU A 296 14.44 16.02 38.44
C LEU A 296 15.43 15.91 37.27
N ARG A 297 15.12 15.17 36.19
CA ARG A 297 15.91 15.21 34.95
C ARG A 297 15.97 16.62 34.36
N VAL A 298 15.01 17.49 34.65
CA VAL A 298 15.02 18.92 34.29
C VAL A 298 16.27 19.63 34.81
N LEU A 299 16.77 19.28 36.00
CA LEU A 299 17.96 19.89 36.59
C LEU A 299 19.20 19.74 35.70
N ARG A 300 19.29 18.67 34.91
CA ARG A 300 20.43 18.43 33.99
C ARG A 300 20.62 19.55 32.96
N TYR A 301 19.57 20.32 32.71
CA TYR A 301 19.55 21.39 31.71
C TYR A 301 19.51 22.80 32.34
N ILE A 302 19.61 22.90 33.67
CA ILE A 302 19.61 24.17 34.39
C ILE A 302 21.06 24.57 34.72
N PRO A 303 21.58 25.70 34.21
CA PRO A 303 22.98 26.10 34.40
C PRO A 303 23.25 26.87 35.71
N PHE A 304 22.26 26.97 36.61
CA PHE A 304 22.34 27.81 37.81
C PHE A 304 22.55 27.01 39.10
N GLU A 305 23.77 27.04 39.63
CA GLU A 305 24.16 26.32 40.86
C GLU A 305 23.22 26.61 42.05
N GLU A 306 22.79 27.87 42.23
CA GLU A 306 21.88 28.25 43.31
C GLU A 306 20.55 27.50 43.27
N ILE A 307 20.03 27.22 42.06
CA ILE A 307 18.80 26.44 41.87
C ILE A 307 19.05 24.97 42.24
N HIS A 308 20.19 24.40 41.83
CA HIS A 308 20.56 23.03 42.22
C HIS A 308 20.67 22.88 43.73
N LEU A 309 21.37 23.79 44.40
CA LEU A 309 21.53 23.78 45.86
C LEU A 309 20.17 23.89 46.59
N LYS A 310 19.27 24.74 46.09
CA LYS A 310 17.92 24.88 46.64
C LYS A 310 17.10 23.60 46.53
N VAL A 311 17.17 22.92 45.37
CA VAL A 311 16.44 21.67 45.14
C VAL A 311 17.04 20.53 45.96
N LEU A 312 18.37 20.41 46.02
CA LEU A 312 19.06 19.45 46.89
C LEU A 312 18.70 19.66 48.37
N GLY A 313 18.67 20.91 48.84
CA GLY A 313 18.28 21.22 50.21
C GLY A 313 16.83 20.83 50.55
N PHE A 314 15.95 20.73 49.55
CA PHE A 314 14.57 20.30 49.73
C PHE A 314 14.42 18.77 49.72
N TYR A 315 15.02 18.09 48.73
CA TYR A 315 14.88 16.64 48.57
C TYR A 315 15.84 15.86 49.48
N CYS A 316 17.09 16.29 49.65
CA CYS A 316 18.13 15.58 50.40
C CYS A 316 18.17 16.00 51.89
N THR A 317 17.05 15.87 52.59
CA THR A 317 16.94 16.27 54.01
C THR A 317 17.27 15.17 55.01
N ASN A 318 17.23 13.91 54.60
CA ASN A 318 17.63 12.73 55.39
C ASN A 318 18.08 11.59 54.47
N TYR A 319 18.61 10.51 55.06
CA TYR A 319 19.17 9.38 54.31
C TYR A 319 18.16 8.76 53.33
N ASP A 320 16.94 8.46 53.80
CA ASP A 320 15.92 7.79 53.00
C ASP A 320 15.51 8.63 51.77
N LYS A 321 15.26 9.93 51.95
CA LYS A 321 14.92 10.82 50.83
C LYS A 321 16.09 11.11 49.90
N THR A 322 17.31 11.05 50.40
CA THR A 322 18.51 11.21 49.57
C THR A 322 18.74 9.97 48.72
N PHE A 323 18.43 8.78 49.24
CA PHE A 323 18.50 7.52 48.49
C PHE A 323 17.50 7.48 47.34
N ASP A 324 16.27 7.94 47.56
CA ASP A 324 15.24 8.02 46.50
C ASP A 324 15.56 9.09 45.41
N PHE A 325 16.46 10.03 45.70
CA PHE A 325 16.87 11.11 44.79
C PHE A 325 18.02 10.71 43.84
N LEU A 326 18.91 9.80 44.27
CA LEU A 326 20.12 9.37 43.54
C LEU A 326 19.79 8.32 42.46
#